data_AF-A0A2W6CQB9-F1
#
_entry.id   AF-A0A2W6CQB9-F1
#
_cell.length_a   1.000
_cell.length_b   1.000
_cell.length_c   1.000
_cell.angle_alpha   90.00
_cell.angle_beta   90.00
_cell.angle_gamma   90.00
#
_symmetry.space_group_name_H-M   'P 1'
#
loop_
_entity.id
_entity.type
_entity.pdbx_description
1 polymer ?
#
loop_
_entity_poly.entity_id
_entity_poly.type
_entity_poly.pdbx_seq_one_letter_code
_entity_poly.pdbx_strand_id
1 'polypeptide(L)'
;MSGDPGNAHGLGDTHRQFKGDGMSNNQYRSLPLTAAQTGMWFAQQLDPSNPSYKAVEYIELRGPVDLKLIEAALRQTVADTDALRLHVQADDEHVWQNVEGFVDWLLPMMDLRDAADPWTRAQEWMRADLSRPFDLTRGPMFTLTVLQLAADHFLLHCSAHHLTMDGFGFSLFVRRVSQVYTC
;
A
#
# COMPACT_ATOMS: atom_id res chain seq x y z
N MET A 1 66.34 -31.66 12.25
CA MET A 1 65.77 -30.30 12.23
C MET A 1 65.19 -30.12 10.83
N SER A 2 63.96 -30.59 10.59
CA SER A 2 62.67 -29.85 10.69
C SER A 2 62.48 -28.90 9.50
N GLY A 3 61.48 -29.01 8.61
CA GLY A 3 60.29 -29.85 8.56
C GLY A 3 59.59 -29.79 7.18
N ASP A 4 58.60 -30.66 7.04
CA ASP A 4 57.78 -31.08 5.89
C ASP A 4 56.74 -30.02 5.41
N PRO A 5 56.19 -30.07 4.17
CA PRO A 5 55.21 -29.10 3.66
C PRO A 5 53.76 -29.53 3.96
N GLY A 6 53.03 -28.68 4.67
CA GLY A 6 51.63 -28.88 5.07
C GLY A 6 50.63 -28.11 4.20
N ASN A 7 49.62 -28.86 3.78
CA ASN A 7 48.50 -28.60 2.86
C ASN A 7 47.44 -27.54 3.33
N ALA A 8 46.71 -27.02 2.32
CA ALA A 8 45.25 -26.71 2.29
C ALA A 8 44.67 -25.33 2.65
N HIS A 9 43.61 -25.02 1.87
CA HIS A 9 42.56 -23.98 1.97
C HIS A 9 42.92 -22.59 1.42
N GLY A 10 42.36 -22.08 0.32
CA GLY A 10 41.04 -22.31 -0.28
C GLY A 10 40.08 -21.19 0.15
N LEU A 11 40.11 -20.06 -0.56
CA LEU A 11 39.04 -19.06 -0.50
C LEU A 11 38.60 -18.79 -1.94
N GLY A 12 37.68 -19.65 -2.37
CA GLY A 12 36.96 -19.47 -3.62
C GLY A 12 35.93 -18.37 -3.47
N ASP A 13 35.76 -17.64 -4.57
CA ASP A 13 34.55 -16.89 -4.89
C ASP A 13 33.29 -17.64 -4.45
N THR A 14 32.46 -16.98 -3.65
CA THR A 14 31.06 -17.38 -3.52
C THR A 14 30.18 -16.16 -3.66
N HIS A 15 29.97 -15.75 -4.91
CA HIS A 15 28.70 -15.20 -5.35
C HIS A 15 27.63 -16.27 -5.07
N ARG A 16 26.98 -16.22 -3.90
CA ARG A 16 25.86 -17.11 -3.60
C ARG A 16 24.65 -16.63 -4.40
N GLN A 17 24.37 -17.34 -5.47
CA GLN A 17 23.07 -17.37 -6.12
C GLN A 17 22.01 -17.73 -5.07
N PHE A 18 21.05 -16.83 -4.87
CA PHE A 18 19.81 -17.13 -4.18
C PHE A 18 19.02 -18.10 -5.04
N LYS A 19 18.88 -19.33 -4.54
CA LYS A 19 18.05 -20.38 -5.14
C LYS A 19 16.65 -20.22 -4.57
N GLY A 20 15.73 -19.69 -5.38
CA GLY A 20 14.32 -19.65 -5.03
C GLY A 20 13.72 -21.05 -5.13
N ASP A 21 13.27 -21.61 -4.00
CA ASP A 21 12.40 -22.77 -3.97
C ASP A 21 10.97 -22.33 -4.31
N GLY A 22 10.33 -23.08 -5.20
CA GLY A 22 9.21 -22.60 -6.01
C GLY A 22 7.81 -22.66 -5.40
N MET A 23 6.90 -22.08 -6.19
CA MET A 23 5.43 -22.16 -6.17
C MET A 23 4.66 -21.03 -5.45
N SER A 24 4.78 -19.81 -5.98
CA SER A 24 3.60 -19.07 -6.42
C SER A 24 3.96 -18.38 -7.74
N ASN A 25 3.08 -18.43 -8.74
CA ASN A 25 3.32 -17.75 -10.02
C ASN A 25 3.00 -16.24 -9.94
N ASN A 26 3.16 -15.63 -8.77
CA ASN A 26 3.08 -14.18 -8.63
C ASN A 26 4.49 -13.62 -8.84
N GLN A 27 4.73 -12.99 -9.99
CA GLN A 27 5.97 -12.26 -10.21
C GLN A 27 5.96 -11.02 -9.32
N TYR A 28 6.52 -11.13 -8.12
CA TYR A 28 6.83 -9.97 -7.31
C TYR A 28 8.28 -9.56 -7.48
N ARG A 29 8.54 -8.25 -7.41
CA ARG A 29 9.89 -7.69 -7.43
C ARG A 29 10.30 -7.30 -6.01
N SER A 30 11.30 -7.98 -5.46
CA SER A 30 11.84 -7.70 -4.13
C SER A 30 12.90 -6.60 -4.16
N LEU A 31 12.80 -5.64 -3.24
CA LEU A 31 13.67 -4.47 -3.11
C LEU A 31 13.99 -4.22 -1.63
N PRO A 32 15.16 -3.64 -1.29
CA PRO A 32 15.40 -3.18 0.07
C PRO A 32 14.44 -2.05 0.44
N LEU A 33 14.10 -1.92 1.73
CA LEU A 33 13.40 -0.73 2.22
C LEU A 33 14.32 0.49 2.11
N THR A 34 13.75 1.65 1.83
CA THR A 34 14.45 2.92 2.03
C THR A 34 14.69 3.15 3.53
N ALA A 35 15.67 3.98 3.89
CA ALA A 35 15.95 4.28 5.30
C ALA A 35 14.71 4.80 6.07
N ALA A 36 13.88 5.63 5.42
CA ALA A 36 12.63 6.11 5.99
C ALA A 36 11.61 4.98 6.19
N GLN A 37 11.45 4.09 5.19
CA GLN A 37 10.58 2.93 5.30
C GLN A 37 11.05 2.00 6.43
N THR A 38 12.35 1.73 6.54
CA THR A 38 12.92 0.90 7.62
C THR A 38 12.63 1.47 9.00
N GLY A 39 12.78 2.79 9.18
CA GLY A 39 12.44 3.46 10.44
C GLY A 39 10.97 3.31 10.82
N MET A 40 10.06 3.51 9.84
CA MET A 40 8.62 3.32 10.06
C MET A 40 8.26 1.88 10.37
N TRP A 41 8.86 0.91 9.66
CA TRP A 41 8.66 -0.52 9.92
C TRP A 41 9.02 -0.86 11.37
N PHE A 42 10.23 -0.54 11.82
CA PHE A 42 10.63 -0.85 13.19
C PHE A 42 9.77 -0.14 14.24
N ALA A 43 9.38 1.11 14.00
CA ALA A 43 8.48 1.83 14.90
C ALA A 43 7.10 1.17 14.98
N GLN A 44 6.55 0.69 13.86
CA GLN A 44 5.29 -0.05 13.83
C GLN A 44 5.41 -1.41 14.55
N GLN A 45 6.55 -2.09 14.46
CA GLN A 45 6.76 -3.36 15.18
C GLN A 45 6.77 -3.20 16.71
N LEU A 46 7.16 -2.03 17.22
CA LEU A 46 7.13 -1.72 18.66
C LEU A 46 5.70 -1.53 19.19
N ASP A 47 4.82 -0.96 18.37
CA ASP A 47 3.39 -0.83 18.65
C ASP A 47 2.58 -1.08 17.37
N PRO A 48 2.17 -2.34 17.10
CA PRO A 48 1.40 -2.69 15.91
C PRO A 48 0.02 -2.02 15.83
N SER A 49 -0.47 -1.45 16.94
CA SER A 49 -1.74 -0.75 17.00
C SER A 49 -1.62 0.76 16.77
N ASN A 50 -0.40 1.28 16.68
CA ASN A 50 -0.15 2.71 16.51
C ASN A 50 -0.72 3.21 15.17
N PRO A 51 -1.71 4.11 15.18
CA PRO A 51 -2.33 4.62 13.95
C PRO A 51 -1.51 5.73 13.29
N SER A 52 -0.42 6.20 13.90
CA SER A 52 0.33 7.39 13.46
C SER A 52 0.93 7.25 12.05
N TYR A 53 1.07 6.03 11.55
CA TYR A 53 1.58 5.75 10.21
C TYR A 53 0.48 5.54 9.17
N LYS A 54 -0.79 5.69 9.53
CA LYS A 54 -1.92 5.71 8.59
C LYS A 54 -2.17 7.14 8.12
N ALA A 55 -2.08 7.35 6.83
CA ALA A 55 -2.42 8.58 6.15
C ALA A 55 -3.81 8.46 5.52
N VAL A 56 -4.65 9.48 5.65
CA VAL A 56 -5.99 9.52 5.08
C VAL A 56 -6.25 10.84 4.39
N GLU A 57 -6.94 10.78 3.26
CA GLU A 57 -7.37 11.92 2.46
C GLU A 57 -8.74 11.61 1.88
N TYR A 58 -9.52 12.63 1.52
CA TYR A 58 -10.73 12.42 0.73
C TYR A 58 -10.85 13.45 -0.40
N ILE A 59 -11.50 13.03 -1.48
CA ILE A 59 -11.87 13.89 -2.59
C ILE A 59 -13.37 14.07 -2.57
N GLU A 60 -13.81 15.32 -2.56
CA GLU A 60 -15.22 15.66 -2.69
C GLU A 60 -15.61 15.77 -4.16
N LEU A 61 -16.55 14.93 -4.58
CA LEU A 61 -17.04 14.83 -5.93
C LEU A 61 -18.48 15.36 -5.98
N ARG A 62 -18.70 16.41 -6.77
CA ARG A 62 -20.00 17.08 -6.91
C ARG A 62 -20.44 17.09 -8.36
N GLY A 63 -21.72 16.78 -8.58
CA GLY A 63 -22.33 16.70 -9.90
C GLY A 63 -22.37 15.28 -10.46
N PRO A 64 -22.75 15.13 -11.75
CA PRO A 64 -22.90 13.83 -12.37
C PRO A 64 -21.54 13.14 -12.51
N VAL A 65 -21.37 12.04 -11.77
CA VAL A 65 -20.15 11.22 -11.75
C VAL A 65 -20.50 9.80 -12.16
N ASP A 66 -19.77 9.25 -13.12
CA ASP A 66 -19.89 7.83 -13.46
C ASP A 66 -18.98 7.01 -12.53
N LEU A 67 -19.59 6.41 -11.51
CA LEU A 67 -18.85 5.60 -10.53
C LEU A 67 -18.19 4.37 -11.15
N LYS A 68 -18.70 3.82 -12.26
CA LYS A 68 -18.07 2.69 -12.94
C LYS A 68 -16.77 3.13 -13.63
N LEU A 69 -16.79 4.31 -14.26
CA LEU A 69 -15.58 4.89 -14.84
C LEU A 69 -14.58 5.30 -13.76
N ILE A 70 -15.03 5.81 -12.61
CA ILE A 70 -14.15 6.07 -11.45
C ILE A 70 -13.50 4.76 -10.98
N GLU A 71 -14.27 3.69 -10.80
CA GLU A 71 -13.71 2.41 -10.37
C GLU A 71 -12.67 1.88 -11.37
N ALA A 72 -12.96 1.95 -12.67
CA ALA A 72 -12.01 1.57 -13.72
C ALA A 72 -10.72 2.42 -13.67
N ALA A 73 -10.85 3.73 -13.49
CA ALA A 73 -9.73 4.65 -13.38
C ALA A 73 -8.87 4.39 -12.14
N LEU A 74 -9.50 4.08 -10.99
CA LEU A 74 -8.80 3.69 -9.77
C LEU A 74 -8.05 2.37 -9.96
N ARG A 75 -8.69 1.36 -10.55
CA ARG A 75 -8.06 0.06 -10.85
C ARG A 75 -6.85 0.20 -11.74
N GLN A 76 -6.96 0.97 -12.83
CA GLN A 76 -5.81 1.24 -13.69
C GLN A 76 -4.71 2.01 -12.95
N THR A 77 -5.07 3.04 -12.18
CA THR A 77 -4.09 3.84 -11.44
C THR A 77 -3.33 3.01 -10.40
N VAL A 78 -4.01 2.13 -9.67
CA VAL A 78 -3.37 1.18 -8.75
C VAL A 78 -2.45 0.22 -9.48
N ALA A 79 -2.88 -0.33 -10.63
CA ALA A 79 -2.05 -1.21 -11.45
C ALA A 79 -0.77 -0.52 -11.95
N ASP A 80 -0.86 0.77 -12.30
CA ASP A 80 0.26 1.59 -12.77
C ASP A 80 1.17 2.09 -11.64
N THR A 81 0.80 1.91 -10.37
CA THR A 81 1.51 2.50 -9.22
C THR A 81 2.12 1.41 -8.34
N ASP A 82 3.41 1.12 -8.56
CA ASP A 82 4.15 0.09 -7.81
C ASP A 82 4.02 0.25 -6.28
N ALA A 83 4.06 1.48 -5.78
CA ALA A 83 3.98 1.76 -4.34
C ALA A 83 2.68 1.25 -3.68
N LEU A 84 1.56 1.25 -4.41
CA LEU A 84 0.27 0.76 -3.92
C LEU A 84 0.16 -0.76 -3.95
N ARG A 85 1.11 -1.45 -4.59
CA ARG A 85 1.18 -2.90 -4.71
C ARG A 85 2.25 -3.51 -3.81
N LEU A 86 2.77 -2.72 -2.87
CA LEU A 86 3.80 -3.14 -1.93
C LEU A 86 3.21 -3.86 -0.72
N HIS A 87 3.93 -4.87 -0.25
CA HIS A 87 3.88 -5.37 1.13
C HIS A 87 5.31 -5.53 1.67
N VAL A 88 5.46 -5.57 2.99
CA VAL A 88 6.75 -5.77 3.66
C VAL A 88 6.90 -7.23 4.06
N GLN A 89 8.10 -7.77 3.91
CA GLN A 89 8.44 -9.08 4.43
C GLN A 89 9.71 -8.95 5.26
N ALA A 90 9.80 -9.73 6.33
CA ALA A 90 10.95 -9.77 7.20
C ALA A 90 11.25 -11.20 7.64
N ASP A 91 12.52 -11.49 7.86
CA ASP A 91 13.02 -12.63 8.63
C ASP A 91 13.83 -12.13 9.84
N ASP A 92 14.53 -13.04 10.53
CA ASP A 92 15.29 -12.70 11.74
C ASP A 92 16.45 -11.71 11.48
N GLU A 93 16.92 -11.60 10.24
CA GLU A 93 18.11 -10.83 9.88
C GLU A 93 17.81 -9.65 8.93
N HIS A 94 16.75 -9.72 8.13
CA HIS A 94 16.50 -8.82 7.02
C HIS A 94 15.04 -8.37 6.93
N VAL A 95 14.84 -7.17 6.37
CA VAL A 95 13.53 -6.64 5.97
C VAL A 95 13.61 -6.12 4.53
N TRP A 96 12.62 -6.47 3.72
CA TRP A 96 12.51 -6.07 2.32
C TRP A 96 11.05 -5.81 1.93
N GLN A 97 10.87 -5.16 0.79
CA GLN A 97 9.55 -4.86 0.23
C GLN A 97 9.35 -5.65 -1.06
N ASN A 98 8.16 -6.18 -1.25
CA ASN A 98 7.78 -6.91 -2.45
C ASN A 98 6.74 -6.09 -3.22
N VAL A 99 6.99 -5.81 -4.49
CA VAL A 99 6.01 -5.20 -5.41
C VAL A 99 5.25 -6.32 -6.10
N GLU A 100 3.97 -6.46 -5.80
CA GLU A 100 3.12 -7.47 -6.42
C GLU A 100 2.74 -7.09 -7.85
N GLY A 101 2.80 -8.04 -8.79
CA GLY A 101 2.33 -7.83 -10.17
C GLY A 101 0.85 -7.46 -10.25
N PHE A 102 0.06 -7.89 -9.28
CA PHE A 102 -1.37 -7.59 -9.15
C PHE A 102 -1.76 -7.57 -7.67
N VAL A 103 -2.68 -6.69 -7.30
CA VAL A 103 -3.31 -6.69 -5.97
C VAL A 103 -4.81 -6.73 -6.13
N ASP A 104 -5.46 -7.64 -5.42
CA ASP A 104 -6.91 -7.67 -5.33
C ASP A 104 -7.38 -6.72 -4.22
N TRP A 105 -8.37 -5.90 -4.52
CA TRP A 105 -8.91 -4.92 -3.59
C TRP A 105 -10.35 -4.55 -3.98
N LEU A 106 -11.11 -4.16 -2.96
CA LEU A 106 -12.51 -3.76 -3.09
C LEU A 106 -12.64 -2.24 -3.06
N LEU A 107 -13.63 -1.73 -3.79
CA LEU A 107 -14.11 -0.35 -3.67
C LEU A 107 -15.51 -0.37 -3.03
N PRO A 108 -15.64 -0.43 -1.69
CA PRO A 108 -16.94 -0.37 -1.05
C PRO A 108 -17.63 0.96 -1.35
N MET A 109 -18.94 0.89 -1.55
CA MET A 109 -19.81 2.06 -1.63
C MET A 109 -20.72 2.07 -0.41
N MET A 110 -20.70 3.16 0.34
CA MET A 110 -21.54 3.38 1.50
C MET A 110 -22.58 4.44 1.18
N ASP A 111 -23.85 4.04 1.18
CA ASP A 111 -24.95 4.98 1.03
C ASP A 111 -25.26 5.63 2.39
N LEU A 112 -25.05 6.95 2.47
CA LEU A 112 -25.29 7.76 3.66
C LEU A 112 -26.47 8.72 3.48
N ARG A 113 -27.19 8.64 2.36
CA ARG A 113 -28.26 9.60 2.01
C ARG A 113 -29.41 9.61 3.01
N ASP A 114 -29.65 8.49 3.68
CA ASP A 114 -30.72 8.34 4.69
C ASP A 114 -30.30 8.82 6.10
N ALA A 115 -29.05 9.24 6.30
CA ALA A 115 -28.62 9.82 7.56
C ALA A 115 -29.23 11.21 7.77
N ALA A 116 -29.51 11.58 9.03
CA ALA A 116 -30.02 12.92 9.36
C ALA A 116 -29.05 14.03 8.94
N ASP A 117 -27.75 13.76 9.02
CA ASP A 117 -26.67 14.59 8.47
C ASP A 117 -25.63 13.67 7.79
N PRO A 118 -25.76 13.45 6.47
CA PRO A 118 -24.86 12.57 5.72
C PRO A 118 -23.39 13.02 5.78
N TRP A 119 -23.14 14.33 5.85
CA TRP A 119 -21.79 14.88 5.90
C TRP A 119 -21.10 14.56 7.23
N THR A 120 -21.76 14.89 8.35
CA THR A 120 -21.22 14.57 9.68
C THR A 120 -21.03 13.08 9.84
N ARG A 121 -21.98 12.27 9.36
CA ARG A 121 -21.87 10.81 9.39
C ARG A 121 -20.66 10.29 8.60
N ALA A 122 -20.39 10.86 7.43
CA ALA A 122 -19.22 10.52 6.64
C ALA A 122 -17.92 10.86 7.39
N GLN A 123 -17.83 12.04 8.01
CA GLN A 123 -16.66 12.43 8.79
C GLN A 123 -16.41 11.52 9.99
N GLU A 124 -17.45 11.11 10.72
CA GLU A 124 -17.33 10.13 11.81
C GLU A 124 -16.79 8.79 11.31
N TRP A 125 -17.28 8.33 10.16
CA TRP A 125 -16.81 7.09 9.57
C TRP A 125 -15.32 7.19 9.16
N MET A 126 -14.91 8.29 8.51
CA MET A 126 -13.51 8.52 8.12
C MET A 126 -12.60 8.62 9.36
N ARG A 127 -13.05 9.27 10.44
CA ARG A 127 -12.32 9.31 11.72
C ARG A 127 -12.20 7.94 12.37
N ALA A 128 -13.22 7.09 12.26
CA ALA A 128 -13.14 5.72 12.75
C ALA A 128 -12.24 4.83 11.88
N ASP A 129 -12.04 5.17 10.61
CA ASP A 129 -11.10 4.45 9.74
C ASP A 129 -9.65 4.74 10.12
N LEU A 130 -9.31 5.95 10.57
CA LEU A 130 -7.95 6.33 11.03
C LEU A 130 -7.37 5.36 12.08
N SER A 131 -8.21 4.76 12.92
CA SER A 131 -7.77 3.83 13.97
C SER A 131 -7.67 2.36 13.53
N ARG A 132 -7.98 2.05 12.26
CA ARG A 132 -7.89 0.69 11.73
C ARG A 132 -6.48 0.41 11.19
N PRO A 133 -5.72 -0.51 11.81
CA PRO A 133 -4.36 -0.79 11.36
C PRO A 133 -4.34 -1.54 10.03
N PHE A 134 -3.23 -1.42 9.32
CA PHE A 134 -2.92 -2.26 8.16
C PHE A 134 -2.03 -3.43 8.58
N ASP A 135 -2.29 -4.61 8.03
CA ASP A 135 -1.31 -5.69 8.07
C ASP A 135 -0.28 -5.46 6.96
N LEU A 136 0.85 -4.89 7.35
CA LEU A 136 1.95 -4.55 6.46
C LEU A 136 2.56 -5.77 5.75
N THR A 137 2.36 -6.97 6.30
CA THR A 137 2.94 -8.22 5.78
C THR A 137 2.13 -8.88 4.69
N ARG A 138 0.83 -8.55 4.61
CA ARG A 138 -0.10 -9.18 3.66
C ARG A 138 -0.52 -8.24 2.55
N GLY A 139 -0.54 -6.93 2.82
CA GLY A 139 -1.09 -5.94 1.89
C GLY A 139 -2.55 -6.22 1.50
N PRO A 140 -3.13 -5.38 0.61
CA PRO A 140 -2.62 -4.06 0.23
C PRO A 140 -2.61 -3.10 1.43
N MET A 141 -1.61 -2.23 1.50
CA MET A 141 -1.49 -1.23 2.59
C MET A 141 -2.28 0.06 2.30
N PHE A 142 -3.38 -0.06 1.58
CA PHE A 142 -4.28 1.04 1.25
C PHE A 142 -5.73 0.56 1.19
N THR A 143 -6.67 1.49 1.37
CA THR A 143 -8.10 1.30 1.12
C THR A 143 -8.67 2.49 0.36
N LEU A 144 -9.69 2.21 -0.44
CA LEU A 144 -10.50 3.21 -1.14
C LEU A 144 -11.96 2.94 -0.79
N THR A 145 -12.75 3.98 -0.53
CA THR A 145 -14.18 3.84 -0.23
C THR A 145 -14.95 5.02 -0.78
N VAL A 146 -16.08 4.74 -1.43
CA VAL A 146 -17.03 5.78 -1.88
C VAL A 146 -18.08 5.97 -0.79
N LEU A 147 -18.23 7.19 -0.29
CA LEU A 147 -19.31 7.59 0.61
C LEU A 147 -20.29 8.44 -0.19
N GLN A 148 -21.53 7.99 -0.36
CA GLN A 148 -22.56 8.71 -1.10
C GLN A 148 -23.41 9.56 -0.16
N LEU A 149 -23.37 10.88 -0.34
CA LEU A 149 -24.04 11.87 0.52
C LEU A 149 -25.35 12.36 -0.12
N ALA A 150 -25.43 12.38 -1.44
CA ALA A 150 -26.64 12.69 -2.22
C ALA A 150 -26.62 11.95 -3.56
N ALA A 151 -27.61 12.21 -4.43
CA ALA A 151 -27.67 11.60 -5.77
C ALA A 151 -26.41 11.87 -6.62
N ASP A 152 -25.84 13.07 -6.48
CA ASP A 152 -24.71 13.60 -7.25
C ASP A 152 -23.63 14.21 -6.33
N HIS A 153 -23.50 13.67 -5.11
CA HIS A 153 -22.52 14.13 -4.12
C HIS A 153 -21.88 12.93 -3.43
N PHE A 154 -20.56 12.79 -3.61
CA PHE A 154 -19.79 11.66 -3.11
C PHE A 154 -18.49 12.14 -2.46
N LEU A 155 -18.00 11.39 -1.48
CA LEU A 155 -16.63 11.47 -1.01
C LEU A 155 -15.90 10.20 -1.41
N LEU A 156 -14.79 10.35 -2.16
CA LEU A 156 -13.85 9.26 -2.36
C LEU A 156 -12.82 9.32 -1.25
N HIS A 157 -12.97 8.49 -0.23
CA HIS A 157 -12.04 8.34 0.88
C HIS A 157 -10.89 7.43 0.48
N CYS A 158 -9.67 7.89 0.73
CA CYS A 158 -8.43 7.19 0.47
C CYS A 158 -7.67 7.04 1.77
N SER A 159 -7.24 5.83 2.11
CA SER A 159 -6.34 5.61 3.23
C SER A 159 -5.18 4.76 2.78
N ALA A 160 -4.00 5.03 3.32
CA ALA A 160 -2.80 4.29 3.01
C ALA A 160 -1.84 4.31 4.20
N HIS A 161 -0.96 3.32 4.27
CA HIS A 161 0.17 3.36 5.19
C HIS A 161 1.26 4.28 4.62
N HIS A 162 1.97 5.00 5.50
CA HIS A 162 3.06 5.90 5.10
C HIS A 162 4.26 5.20 4.45
N LEU A 163 4.34 3.87 4.54
CA LEU A 163 5.29 3.07 3.75
C LEU A 163 5.04 3.15 2.23
N THR A 164 3.78 3.39 1.83
CA THR A 164 3.35 3.40 0.43
C THR A 164 2.94 4.77 -0.09
N MET A 165 2.58 5.69 0.80
CA MET A 165 1.98 6.97 0.42
C MET A 165 2.35 8.12 1.36
N ASP A 166 2.62 9.28 0.77
CA ASP A 166 2.74 10.56 1.48
C ASP A 166 1.76 11.58 0.88
N GLY A 167 1.70 12.79 1.44
CA GLY A 167 0.79 13.84 0.97
C GLY A 167 1.02 14.23 -0.50
N PHE A 168 2.26 14.21 -0.98
CA PHE A 168 2.55 14.50 -2.39
C PHE A 168 2.11 13.34 -3.29
N GLY A 169 2.34 12.11 -2.86
CA GLY A 169 1.87 10.89 -3.50
C GLY A 169 0.35 10.88 -3.68
N PHE A 170 -0.42 11.29 -2.66
CA PHE A 170 -1.87 11.45 -2.80
C PHE A 170 -2.23 12.44 -3.91
N SER A 171 -1.55 13.58 -3.99
CA SER A 171 -1.81 14.57 -5.05
C SER A 171 -1.56 14.00 -6.46
N LEU A 172 -0.50 13.18 -6.62
CA LEU A 172 -0.19 12.51 -7.88
C LEU A 172 -1.21 11.41 -8.20
N PHE A 173 -1.62 10.64 -7.19
CA PHE A 173 -2.65 9.61 -7.32
C PHE A 173 -3.96 10.22 -7.82
N VAL A 174 -4.46 11.27 -7.18
CA VAL A 174 -5.67 11.98 -7.59
C VAL A 174 -5.55 12.47 -9.03
N ARG A 175 -4.44 13.12 -9.37
CA ARG A 175 -4.18 13.61 -10.73
C ARG A 175 -4.22 12.48 -11.76
N ARG A 176 -3.61 11.33 -11.45
CA ARG A 176 -3.59 10.17 -12.35
C ARG A 176 -4.98 9.58 -12.53
N VAL A 177 -5.75 9.42 -11.46
CA VAL A 177 -7.15 8.98 -11.53
C VAL A 177 -7.97 9.92 -12.40
N SER A 178 -7.84 11.23 -12.23
CA SER A 178 -8.55 12.21 -13.05
C SER A 178 -8.20 12.09 -14.53
N GLN A 179 -6.92 11.93 -14.86
CA GLN A 179 -6.48 11.75 -16.25
C GLN A 179 -7.10 10.50 -16.88
N VAL A 180 -7.05 9.36 -16.18
CA VAL A 180 -7.59 8.09 -16.69
C VAL A 180 -9.12 8.16 -16.81
N TYR A 181 -9.81 8.81 -15.88
CA TYR A 181 -11.27 8.99 -15.92
C TYR A 181 -11.74 9.81 -17.13
N THR A 182 -10.97 10.81 -17.54
CA THR A 182 -11.34 11.71 -18.65
C THR A 182 -10.90 11.24 -20.03
N CYS A 183 -10.17 10.12 -20.13
CA CYS A 183 -9.65 9.59 -21.39
C CYS A 183 -10.67 8.77 -22.17
#